data_AF-A0A366MTC2-F1
#
_entry.id   AF-A0A366MTC2-F1
#
_cell.length_a   1.000
_cell.length_b   1.000
_cell.length_c   1.000
_cell.angle_alpha   90.00
_cell.angle_beta   90.00
_cell.angle_gamma   90.00
#
_symmetry.space_group_name_H-M   'P 1'
#
loop_
_entity.id
_entity.type
_entity.pdbx_description
1 polymer ?
#
loop_
_entity_poly.entity_id
_entity_poly.type
_entity_poly.pdbx_seq_one_letter_code
_entity_poly.pdbx_strand_id
1 'polypeptide(L)'
;MYKFSIKKELFEDILLKKITILEKEATNYWKKEILIPKIIDDSIFFDIKKSENLILVNGLGEDKPKIIVECLNIEYIKDKSIFRFHLGKILEQKNIDDFQDEKDILIKELLNDKNELIKILENLKKSIK
;
A
#
# COMPACT_ATOMS: atom_id res chain seq x y z
N MET A 1 10.41 3.77 -11.52
CA MET A 1 9.42 3.11 -10.64
C MET A 1 10.02 1.80 -10.15
N TYR A 2 10.28 1.69 -8.85
CA TYR A 2 10.86 0.49 -8.26
C TYR A 2 9.80 -0.58 -8.04
N LYS A 3 10.19 -1.85 -8.22
CA LYS A 3 9.32 -3.01 -7.99
C LYS A 3 9.89 -3.87 -6.87
N PHE A 4 9.08 -4.14 -5.85
CA PHE A 4 9.45 -4.97 -4.73
C PHE A 4 8.55 -6.19 -4.64
N SER A 5 9.18 -7.36 -4.60
CA SER A 5 8.53 -8.56 -4.07
C SER A 5 8.62 -8.52 -2.55
N ILE A 6 7.49 -8.65 -1.87
CA ILE A 6 7.37 -8.61 -0.42
C ILE A 6 6.59 -9.83 0.09
N LYS A 7 6.78 -10.15 1.37
CA LYS A 7 6.04 -11.22 2.03
C LYS A 7 4.55 -10.88 2.09
N LYS A 8 3.69 -11.91 2.11
CA LYS A 8 2.24 -11.78 2.18
C LYS A 8 1.79 -10.90 3.36
N GLU A 9 2.31 -11.16 4.56
CA GLU A 9 1.99 -10.40 5.78
C GLU A 9 2.27 -8.89 5.60
N LEU A 10 3.49 -8.54 5.13
CA LEU A 10 3.86 -7.14 4.90
C LEU A 10 3.02 -6.49 3.80
N PHE A 11 2.63 -7.26 2.77
CA PHE A 11 1.74 -6.78 1.71
C PHE A 11 0.36 -6.42 2.26
N GLU A 12 -0.22 -7.31 3.07
CA GLU A 12 -1.51 -7.10 3.72
C GLU A 12 -1.47 -5.94 4.71
N ASP A 13 -0.41 -5.82 5.50
CA ASP A 13 -0.24 -4.71 6.44
C ASP A 13 -0.13 -3.35 5.73
N ILE A 14 0.53 -3.29 4.58
CA ILE A 14 0.59 -2.08 3.75
C ILE A 14 -0.77 -1.80 3.10
N LEU A 15 -1.45 -2.84 2.60
CA LEU A 15 -2.79 -2.73 2.01
C LEU A 15 -3.80 -2.16 3.01
N LEU A 16 -3.76 -2.67 4.24
CA LEU A 16 -4.58 -2.23 5.38
C LEU A 16 -4.06 -0.93 6.03
N LYS A 17 -3.03 -0.30 5.46
CA LYS A 17 -2.40 0.95 5.95
C LYS A 17 -1.87 0.88 7.39
N LYS A 18 -1.64 -0.33 7.92
CA LYS A 18 -1.01 -0.53 9.24
C LYS A 18 0.47 -0.16 9.20
N ILE A 19 1.11 -0.34 8.05
CA ILE A 19 2.51 0.02 7.81
C ILE A 19 2.61 1.04 6.69
N THR A 20 3.32 2.14 6.97
CA THR A 20 3.57 3.24 6.02
C THR A 20 5.04 3.34 5.61
N ILE A 21 5.90 2.46 6.10
CA ILE A 21 7.34 2.45 5.78
C ILE A 21 7.73 1.05 5.30
N LEU A 22 8.23 0.97 4.07
CA LEU A 22 8.84 -0.24 3.55
C LEU A 22 10.36 -0.17 3.77
N GLU A 23 10.90 -1.10 4.54
CA GLU A 23 12.34 -1.28 4.68
C GLU A 23 12.86 -2.32 3.68
N LYS A 24 13.95 -1.98 2.98
CA LYS A 24 14.66 -2.92 2.10
C LYS A 24 16.15 -2.82 2.34
N GLU A 25 16.80 -3.97 2.39
CA GLU A 25 18.26 -4.06 2.48
C GLU A 25 18.91 -3.32 1.30
N ALA A 26 19.89 -2.49 1.61
CA ALA A 26 20.69 -1.76 0.64
C ALA A 26 21.77 -2.66 0.05
N THR A 27 21.31 -3.68 -0.69
CA THR A 27 22.19 -4.57 -1.46
C THR A 27 22.96 -3.77 -2.51
N ASN A 28 24.03 -4.34 -3.06
CA ASN A 28 24.81 -3.70 -4.12
C ASN A 28 23.95 -3.33 -5.34
N TYR A 29 22.91 -4.13 -5.64
CA TYR A 29 21.93 -3.81 -6.67
C TYR A 29 21.16 -2.53 -6.32
N TRP A 30 20.53 -2.47 -5.15
CA TRP A 30 19.72 -1.31 -4.74
C TRP A 30 20.55 -0.04 -4.54
N LYS A 31 21.79 -0.16 -4.04
CA LYS A 31 22.73 0.96 -3.97
C LYS A 31 23.00 1.56 -5.33
N LYS A 32 23.21 0.75 -6.37
CA LYS A 32 23.41 1.24 -7.76
C LYS A 32 22.14 1.85 -8.35
N GLU A 33 20.97 1.29 -8.05
CA GLU A 33 19.69 1.76 -8.59
C GLU A 33 19.18 3.05 -7.94
N ILE A 34 19.53 3.28 -6.67
CA ILE A 34 18.97 4.36 -5.86
C ILE A 34 19.99 5.45 -5.58
N LEU A 35 21.28 5.14 -5.35
CA LEU A 35 22.29 6.14 -5.05
C LEU A 35 22.91 6.68 -6.33
N ILE A 36 22.82 8.00 -6.51
CA ILE A 36 23.46 8.74 -7.59
C ILE A 36 24.74 9.35 -7.03
N PRO A 37 25.93 8.89 -7.45
CA PRO A 37 27.17 9.51 -7.02
C PRO A 37 27.27 10.93 -7.57
N LYS A 38 27.77 11.84 -6.74
CA LYS A 38 28.12 13.22 -7.08
C LYS A 38 29.50 13.52 -6.55
N ILE A 39 30.29 14.26 -7.31
CA ILE A 39 31.60 14.74 -6.87
C ILE A 39 31.46 16.23 -6.58
N ILE A 40 31.79 16.63 -5.36
CA ILE A 40 31.81 18.03 -4.91
C ILE A 40 33.13 18.21 -4.16
N ASP A 41 33.95 19.17 -4.59
CA ASP A 41 35.25 19.49 -3.98
C ASP A 41 36.11 18.24 -3.71
N ASP A 42 36.35 17.45 -4.77
CA ASP A 42 37.13 16.19 -4.75
C ASP A 42 36.61 15.10 -3.79
N SER A 43 35.41 15.30 -3.22
CA SER A 43 34.76 14.35 -2.33
C SER A 43 33.54 13.70 -3.00
N ILE A 44 33.34 12.40 -2.74
CA ILE A 44 32.20 11.65 -3.28
C ILE A 44 31.01 11.75 -2.32
N PHE A 45 29.92 12.33 -2.81
CA PHE A 45 28.61 12.37 -2.20
C PHE A 45 27.64 11.46 -2.93
N PHE A 46 26.53 11.11 -2.27
CA PHE A 46 25.48 10.30 -2.87
C PHE A 46 24.14 11.00 -2.68
N ASP A 47 23.48 11.26 -3.80
CA ASP A 47 22.08 11.67 -3.82
C ASP A 47 21.18 10.45 -3.95
N ILE A 48 19.91 10.62 -3.57
CA ILE A 48 18.90 9.58 -3.69
C ILE A 48 18.06 9.84 -4.94
N LYS A 49 18.03 8.87 -5.85
CA LYS A 49 17.14 8.85 -7.00
C LYS A 49 15.70 8.70 -6.51
N LYS A 50 14.92 9.78 -6.66
CA LYS A 50 13.51 9.79 -6.28
C LYS A 50 12.68 8.92 -7.24
N SER A 51 11.62 8.34 -6.71
CA SER A 51 10.58 7.65 -7.47
C SER A 51 9.25 8.13 -6.91
N GLU A 52 8.32 8.55 -7.75
CA GLU A 52 6.99 9.01 -7.29
C GLU A 52 6.12 7.85 -6.81
N ASN A 53 6.29 6.67 -7.42
CA ASN A 53 5.46 5.48 -7.17
C ASN A 53 6.34 4.24 -6.99
N LEU A 54 5.83 3.26 -6.25
CA LEU A 54 6.39 1.91 -6.10
C LEU A 54 5.36 0.87 -6.52
N ILE A 55 5.87 -0.22 -7.10
CA ILE A 55 5.09 -1.44 -7.30
C ILE A 55 5.44 -2.41 -6.18
N LEU A 56 4.43 -2.85 -5.43
CA LEU A 56 4.56 -3.94 -4.49
C LEU A 56 3.82 -5.16 -5.04
N VAL A 57 4.49 -6.31 -5.04
CA VAL A 57 3.89 -7.58 -5.43
C VAL A 57 4.06 -8.60 -4.32
N ASN A 58 3.04 -9.41 -4.10
CA ASN A 58 3.14 -10.61 -3.29
C ASN A 58 3.19 -11.82 -4.23
N GLY A 59 4.37 -12.44 -4.31
CA GLY A 59 4.72 -13.46 -5.32
C GLY A 59 4.40 -14.89 -4.94
N LEU A 60 3.53 -15.14 -3.96
CA LEU A 60 3.26 -16.48 -3.42
C LEU A 60 1.88 -17.08 -3.75
N GLY A 61 1.03 -16.38 -4.52
CA GLY A 61 -0.29 -16.88 -4.94
C GLY A 61 -0.45 -16.94 -6.47
N GLU A 62 -1.33 -17.83 -6.97
CA GLU A 62 -1.63 -17.96 -8.41
C GLU A 62 -2.13 -16.63 -9.00
N ASP A 63 -2.88 -15.86 -8.21
CA ASP A 63 -3.48 -14.58 -8.60
C ASP A 63 -2.46 -13.44 -8.73
N LYS A 64 -1.25 -13.59 -8.18
CA LYS A 64 -0.16 -12.58 -8.24
C LYS A 64 -0.63 -11.17 -7.86
N PRO A 65 -1.14 -10.97 -6.63
CA PRO A 65 -1.63 -9.69 -6.15
C PRO A 65 -0.56 -8.59 -6.24
N LYS A 66 -1.00 -7.41 -6.66
CA LYS A 66 -0.14 -6.24 -6.89
C LYS A 66 -0.82 -4.96 -6.46
N ILE A 67 -0.06 -4.07 -5.81
CA ILE A 67 -0.46 -2.68 -5.57
C ILE A 67 0.56 -1.71 -6.14
N ILE A 68 0.07 -0.56 -6.59
CA ILE A 68 0.87 0.62 -6.88
C ILE A 68 0.60 1.62 -5.78
N VAL A 69 1.66 2.06 -5.10
CA VAL A 69 1.58 2.97 -3.96
C VAL A 69 2.46 4.18 -4.22
N GLU A 70 2.01 5.34 -3.77
CA GLU A 70 2.78 6.57 -3.76
C GLU A 70 4.03 6.43 -2.87
N CYS A 71 5.15 7.01 -3.31
CA CYS A 71 6.39 7.08 -2.56
C CYS A 71 6.67 8.54 -2.20
N LEU A 72 6.47 8.87 -0.94
CA LEU A 72 6.60 10.22 -0.43
C LEU A 72 8.08 10.61 -0.22
N ASN A 73 8.88 9.66 0.25
CA ASN A 73 10.30 9.88 0.51
C ASN A 73 11.10 8.57 0.45
N ILE A 74 12.40 8.68 0.18
CA ILE A 74 13.35 7.58 0.23
C ILE A 74 14.54 8.02 1.08
N GLU A 75 14.87 7.24 2.10
CA GLU A 75 16.00 7.50 2.99
C GLU A 75 16.99 6.33 2.93
N TYR A 76 18.28 6.65 3.03
CA TYR A 76 19.33 5.64 3.16
C TYR A 76 19.93 5.69 4.56
N ILE A 77 19.69 4.66 5.36
CA ILE A 77 20.29 4.52 6.70
C ILE A 77 21.57 3.71 6.56
N LYS A 78 22.69 4.42 6.42
CA LYS A 78 24.02 3.84 6.18
C LYS A 78 24.43 2.83 7.25
N ASP A 79 24.19 3.15 8.53
CA ASP A 79 24.61 2.32 9.67
C ASP A 79 23.94 0.94 9.69
N LYS A 80 22.70 0.88 9.21
CA LYS A 80 21.91 -0.36 9.10
C LYS A 80 21.96 -0.98 7.70
N SER A 81 22.58 -0.28 6.73
CA SER A 81 22.56 -0.65 5.32
C SER A 81 21.13 -0.95 4.81
N ILE A 82 20.18 -0.06 5.09
CA ILE A 82 18.79 -0.19 4.63
C ILE A 82 18.31 1.08 3.92
N PHE A 83 17.42 0.89 2.95
CA PHE A 83 16.59 1.93 2.39
C PHE A 83 15.21 1.91 3.05
N ARG A 84 14.72 3.09 3.43
CA ARG A 84 13.34 3.30 3.88
C ARG A 84 12.56 4.02 2.81
N PHE A 85 11.44 3.44 2.43
CA PHE A 85 10.49 4.04 1.50
C PHE A 85 9.25 4.44 2.29
N HIS A 86 8.98 5.73 2.33
CA HIS A 86 7.77 6.27 2.95
C HIS A 86 6.62 6.16 1.96
N LEU A 87 5.61 5.39 2.33
CA LEU A 87 4.47 5.04 1.51
C LEU A 87 3.33 6.04 1.74
N GLY A 88 2.76 6.54 0.65
CA GLY A 88 1.57 7.38 0.64
C GLY A 88 0.31 6.57 0.36
N LYS A 89 -0.60 7.17 -0.41
CA LYS A 89 -1.87 6.51 -0.78
C LYS A 89 -1.64 5.36 -1.78
N ILE A 90 -2.50 4.34 -1.70
CA ILE A 90 -2.57 3.30 -2.71
C ILE A 90 -3.28 3.88 -3.94
N LEU A 91 -2.61 3.83 -5.09
CA LEU A 91 -3.06 4.40 -6.36
C LEU A 91 -3.81 3.37 -7.21
N GLU A 92 -3.30 2.13 -7.23
CA GLU A 92 -3.90 1.03 -7.98
C GLU A 92 -3.78 -0.30 -7.22
N GLN A 93 -4.74 -1.18 -7.42
CA GLN A 93 -4.78 -2.55 -6.91
C GLN A 93 -5.12 -3.50 -8.05
N LYS A 94 -4.46 -4.65 -8.13
CA LYS A 94 -4.72 -5.69 -9.14
C LYS A 94 -4.73 -7.06 -8.49
N ASN A 95 -5.74 -7.86 -8.84
CA ASN A 95 -5.93 -9.23 -8.36
C ASN A 95 -5.98 -9.30 -6.82
N ILE A 96 -6.79 -8.40 -6.22
CA ILE A 96 -7.08 -8.33 -4.79
C ILE A 96 -8.61 -8.25 -4.70
N ASP A 97 -9.23 -9.36 -4.29
CA ASP A 97 -10.70 -9.46 -4.22
C ASP A 97 -11.28 -8.93 -2.91
N ASP A 98 -10.45 -8.79 -1.86
CA ASP A 98 -10.92 -8.48 -0.51
C ASP A 98 -10.64 -7.03 -0.14
N PHE A 99 -11.61 -6.18 -0.43
CA PHE A 99 -11.68 -4.81 0.06
C PHE A 99 -12.51 -4.83 1.35
N GLN A 100 -11.87 -4.98 2.50
CA GLN A 100 -12.45 -4.51 3.76
C GLN A 100 -12.02 -3.05 3.95
N ASP A 101 -12.46 -2.15 3.06
CA ASP A 101 -12.48 -0.73 3.45
C ASP A 101 -13.54 -0.59 4.55
N GLU A 102 -13.26 0.22 5.56
CA GLU A 102 -14.28 0.63 6.54
C GLU A 102 -15.55 1.16 5.85
N LYS A 103 -15.41 1.70 4.64
CA LYS A 103 -16.53 2.10 3.78
C LYS A 103 -17.39 0.94 3.31
N ASP A 104 -16.82 -0.20 2.97
CA ASP A 104 -17.56 -1.37 2.50
C ASP A 104 -18.29 -2.06 3.67
N ILE A 105 -17.67 -2.07 4.85
CA ILE A 105 -18.32 -2.47 6.10
C ILE A 105 -19.51 -1.54 6.37
N LEU A 106 -19.30 -0.22 6.31
CA LEU A 106 -20.34 0.79 6.50
C LEU A 106 -21.46 0.67 5.46
N ILE A 107 -21.14 0.43 4.19
CA ILE A 107 -22.15 0.21 3.13
C ILE A 107 -22.99 -1.02 3.45
N LYS A 108 -22.38 -2.10 3.94
CA LYS A 108 -23.09 -3.33 4.28
C LYS A 108 -24.03 -3.13 5.46
N GLU A 109 -23.60 -2.40 6.50
CA GLU A 109 -24.44 -2.00 7.62
C GLU A 109 -25.62 -1.13 7.17
N LEU A 110 -25.37 -0.09 6.39
CA LEU A 110 -26.41 0.81 5.86
C LEU A 110 -27.44 0.07 4.98
N LEU A 111 -26.99 -0.91 4.18
CA LEU A 111 -27.89 -1.74 3.38
C LEU A 111 -28.77 -2.63 4.25
N ASN A 112 -28.23 -3.14 5.37
CA ASN A 112 -28.99 -3.96 6.30
C ASN A 112 -30.04 -3.13 7.04
N ASP A 113 -29.67 -1.95 7.55
CA ASP A 113 -30.56 -1.01 8.23
C ASP A 113 -31.72 -0.57 7.31
N LYS A 114 -31.41 -0.26 6.04
CA LYS A 114 -32.43 0.06 5.03
C LYS A 114 -33.45 -1.06 4.86
N ASN A 115 -33.00 -2.32 4.82
CA ASN A 115 -33.88 -3.47 4.61
C ASN A 115 -34.77 -3.73 5.83
N GLU A 116 -34.26 -3.53 7.04
CA GLU A 116 -35.08 -3.58 8.26
C GLU A 116 -36.14 -2.48 8.27
N LEU A 117 -35.77 -1.25 7.92
CA LEU A 117 -36.71 -0.13 7.83
C LEU A 117 -37.82 -0.41 6.81
N ILE A 118 -37.49 -0.99 5.65
CA ILE A 118 -38.50 -1.39 4.65
C ILE A 118 -39.46 -2.44 5.22
N LYS A 119 -38.96 -3.47 5.91
CA LYS A 119 -39.82 -4.49 6.54
C LYS A 119 -40.75 -3.89 7.59
N ILE A 120 -40.26 -2.98 8.42
CA ILE A 120 -41.07 -2.28 9.43
C ILE A 120 -42.18 -1.48 8.73
N LEU A 121 -41.84 -0.76 7.66
CA LEU A 121 -42.79 0.01 6.85
C LEU A 121 -43.88 -0.87 6.21
N GLU A 122 -43.50 -2.03 5.68
CA GLU A 122 -44.45 -3.00 5.12
C GLU A 122 -45.40 -3.56 6.18
N ASN A 123 -44.89 -3.86 7.37
CA ASN A 123 -45.69 -4.35 8.48
C ASN A 123 -46.68 -3.28 8.98
N LEU A 124 -46.24 -2.02 9.09
CA LEU A 124 -47.12 -0.90 9.45
C LEU A 124 -48.19 -0.65 8.39
N LYS A 125 -47.85 -0.73 7.10
CA LYS A 125 -48.84 -0.62 6.01
C LYS A 125 -49.88 -1.75 6.05
N LYS A 126 -49.49 -2.95 6.48
CA LYS A 126 -50.40 -4.09 6.67
C LYS A 126 -51.28 -3.95 7.91
N SER A 127 -50.81 -3.27 8.96
CA SER A 127 -51.59 -3.08 10.19
C SER A 127 -52.59 -1.91 10.13
N ILE A 128 -52.49 -1.04 9.12
CA ILE A 128 -53.40 0.10 8.89
C ILE A 128 -54.55 -0.29 7.92
N LYS A 129 -54.52 -1.50 7.34
CA LYS A 129 -55.50 -2.01 6.38
C LYS A 129 -56.38 -3.08 7.02
#